data_AF-A0A7C5GB24-F1
#
_entry.id   AF-A0A7C5GB24-F1
#
_cell.length_a   1.000
_cell.length_b   1.000
_cell.length_c   1.000
_cell.angle_alpha   90.00
_cell.angle_beta   90.00
_cell.angle_gamma   90.00
#
_symmetry.space_group_name_H-M   'P 1'
#
loop_
_entity.id
_entity.type
_entity.pdbx_description
1 polymer ?
#
loop_
_entity_poly.entity_id
_entity_poly.type
_entity_poly.pdbx_seq_one_letter_code
_entity_poly.pdbx_strand_id
1 'polypeptide(L)' 'WEGMGLAKHPQLLDAYFGNYKSLVYLAQTEDEGLQEKARAAAEKIGLEYEYRFTGYGELENELVKRR' A
#
# COMPACT_ATOMS: atom_id res chain seq x y z
N TRP A 1 3.77 -5.12 -14.58
CA TRP A 1 4.63 -5.42 -13.43
C TRP A 1 5.81 -6.24 -13.92
N GLU A 2 7.00 -5.63 -14.00
CA GLU A 2 8.28 -6.35 -14.07
C GLU A 2 8.98 -6.45 -12.70
N GLY A 3 8.43 -5.81 -11.67
CA GLY A 3 9.01 -5.75 -10.33
C GLY A 3 9.12 -7.12 -9.66
N MET A 4 10.23 -7.32 -8.94
CA MET A 4 10.53 -8.49 -8.10
C MET A 4 10.58 -9.85 -8.82
N GLY A 5 10.65 -9.87 -10.17
CA GLY A 5 10.77 -11.11 -10.94
C GLY A 5 9.53 -12.02 -10.93
N LEU A 6 8.43 -11.58 -10.32
CA LEU A 6 7.20 -12.38 -10.11
C LEU A 6 6.54 -12.83 -11.43
N ALA A 7 6.68 -12.04 -12.50
CA ALA A 7 6.16 -12.40 -13.81
C ALA A 7 6.88 -13.61 -14.44
N LYS A 8 8.18 -13.78 -14.13
CA LYS A 8 9.01 -14.89 -14.63
C LYS A 8 9.03 -16.08 -13.67
N HIS A 9 8.78 -15.82 -12.38
CA HIS A 9 8.86 -16.82 -11.31
C HIS A 9 7.65 -16.68 -10.36
N PRO A 10 6.46 -17.18 -10.77
CA PRO A 10 5.23 -17.05 -9.98
C PRO A 10 5.30 -17.74 -8.61
N GLN A 11 6.14 -18.76 -8.45
CA GLN A 11 6.37 -19.46 -7.18
C GLN A 11 6.95 -18.55 -6.07
N LEU A 12 7.57 -17.42 -6.43
CA LEU A 12 8.09 -16.47 -5.46
C LEU A 12 6.98 -15.72 -4.72
N LEU A 13 5.75 -15.73 -5.24
CA LEU A 13 4.63 -15.06 -4.61
C LEU A 13 4.33 -15.65 -3.23
N ASP A 14 4.30 -16.98 -3.13
CA ASP A 14 4.14 -17.66 -1.85
C ASP A 14 5.36 -17.47 -0.94
N ALA A 15 6.56 -17.57 -1.50
CA ALA A 15 7.80 -17.35 -0.74
C ALA A 15 7.89 -15.94 -0.11
N TYR A 16 7.37 -14.92 -0.81
CA TYR A 16 7.41 -13.54 -0.34
C TYR A 16 6.20 -13.16 0.52
N PHE A 17 5.01 -13.67 0.20
CA PHE A 17 3.75 -13.18 0.77
C PHE A 17 2.95 -14.24 1.55
N GLY A 18 3.30 -15.52 1.49
CA GLY A 18 2.51 -16.63 2.05
C GLY A 18 2.32 -16.61 3.58
N ASN A 19 3.14 -15.84 4.30
CA ASN A 19 3.03 -15.66 5.76
C ASN A 19 2.32 -14.36 6.16
N TYR A 20 1.89 -13.54 5.20
CA TYR A 20 1.20 -12.29 5.43
C TYR A 20 -0.30 -12.45 5.20
N LYS A 21 -1.09 -11.58 5.83
CA LYS A 21 -2.56 -11.61 5.73
C LYS A 21 -3.13 -10.38 5.04
N SER A 22 -2.48 -9.23 5.21
CA SER A 22 -2.98 -7.96 4.69
C SER A 22 -1.88 -7.12 4.04
N LEU A 23 -2.29 -6.37 3.02
CA LEU A 23 -1.57 -5.24 2.44
C LEU A 23 -2.18 -3.96 3.02
N VAL A 24 -1.38 -3.22 3.78
CA VAL A 24 -1.78 -1.94 4.36
C VAL A 24 -1.26 -0.79 3.49
N TYR A 25 -2.16 -0.02 2.89
CA TYR A 25 -1.83 1.23 2.21
C TYR A 25 -1.92 2.41 3.20
N LEU A 26 -0.76 2.95 3.56
CA LEU A 26 -0.63 4.14 4.41
C LEU A 26 -0.61 5.40 3.52
N ALA A 27 -1.61 6.27 3.66
CA ALA A 27 -1.78 7.44 2.81
C ALA A 27 -1.67 8.76 3.59
N GLN A 28 -0.89 9.69 3.04
CA GLN A 28 -0.79 11.07 3.53
C GLN A 28 -1.80 12.01 2.87
N THR A 29 -2.29 11.63 1.68
CA THR A 29 -3.28 12.36 0.88
C THR A 29 -4.32 11.39 0.36
N GLU A 30 -5.54 11.86 0.17
CA GLU A 30 -6.58 11.07 -0.49
C GLU A 30 -6.38 11.12 -2.01
N ASP A 31 -5.90 10.01 -2.57
CA ASP A 31 -5.75 9.81 -4.00
C ASP A 31 -6.42 8.49 -4.40
N GLU A 32 -7.55 8.57 -5.08
CA GLU A 32 -8.34 7.41 -5.51
C GLU A 32 -7.55 6.50 -6.46
N GLY A 33 -6.75 7.08 -7.36
CA GLY A 33 -5.95 6.32 -8.31
C GLY A 33 -4.83 5.51 -7.63
N LEU A 34 -4.27 6.00 -6.53
CA LEU A 34 -3.33 5.23 -5.71
C LEU A 34 -4.03 4.14 -4.91
N GLN A 35 -5.23 4.40 -4.37
CA GLN A 35 -6.02 3.40 -3.67
C GLN A 35 -6.43 2.24 -4.59
N GLU A 36 -6.85 2.52 -5.83
CA GLU A 36 -7.17 1.49 -6.82
C GLU A 36 -5.95 0.62 -7.16
N LYS A 37 -4.77 1.24 -7.36
CA LYS A 37 -3.54 0.50 -7.61
C LYS A 37 -3.15 -0.40 -6.43
N ALA A 38 -3.30 0.09 -5.21
CA ALA A 38 -3.01 -0.69 -4.01
C ALA A 38 -3.97 -1.87 -3.84
N ARG A 39 -5.27 -1.66 -4.10
CA ARG A 39 -6.29 -2.72 -4.11
C ARG A 39 -5.98 -3.79 -5.16
N ALA A 40 -5.70 -3.39 -6.40
CA ALA A 40 -5.34 -4.31 -7.47
C ALA A 40 -4.04 -5.10 -7.16
N ALA A 41 -3.10 -4.48 -6.45
CA ALA A 41 -1.90 -5.18 -5.98
C ALA A 41 -2.24 -6.23 -4.92
N ALA A 42 -3.08 -5.89 -3.93
CA ALA A 42 -3.52 -6.79 -2.86
C ALA A 42 -4.27 -8.01 -3.41
N GLU A 43 -5.21 -7.79 -4.33
CA GLU A 43 -5.94 -8.87 -5.03
C GLU A 43 -4.99 -9.81 -5.78
N LYS A 44 -4.00 -9.26 -6.47
CA LYS A 44 -3.05 -10.05 -7.25
C LYS A 44 -2.14 -10.93 -6.39
N ILE A 45 -1.75 -10.46 -5.20
CA ILE A 45 -0.90 -11.22 -4.28
C ILE A 45 -1.70 -12.00 -3.22
N GLY A 46 -3.03 -11.93 -3.25
CA GLY A 46 -3.92 -12.71 -2.38
C GLY A 46 -3.98 -12.23 -0.93
N LEU A 47 -3.77 -10.94 -0.67
CA LEU A 47 -3.83 -10.35 0.67
C LEU A 47 -5.07 -9.47 0.84
N GLU A 48 -5.57 -9.37 2.08
CA GLU A 48 -6.64 -8.42 2.43
C GLU A 48 -6.15 -6.98 2.26
N TYR A 49 -6.97 -6.13 1.65
CA TYR A 49 -6.62 -4.72 1.46
C TYR A 49 -7.07 -3.87 2.67
N GLU A 50 -6.13 -3.21 3.32
CA GLU A 50 -6.37 -2.24 4.39
C GLU A 50 -5.94 -0.84 3.96
N TYR A 51 -6.84 0.14 4.04
CA TYR A 51 -6.51 1.55 3.86
C TYR A 51 -6.36 2.24 5.20
N ARG A 52 -5.27 2.99 5.39
CA ARG A 52 -5.02 3.79 6.58
C ARG A 52 -4.58 5.20 6.17
N PHE A 53 -5.49 6.15 6.30
CA PHE A 53 -5.14 7.56 6.18
C PHE A 53 -4.38 8.01 7.43
N THR A 54 -3.13 8.40 7.25
CA THR A 54 -2.27 8.91 8.33
C THR A 54 -2.12 10.43 8.27
N GLY A 55 -2.50 11.07 7.16
CA GLY A 55 -2.23 12.48 6.93
C GLY A 55 -0.73 12.79 7.04
N TYR A 56 -0.41 14.06 7.34
CA TYR A 56 0.98 14.50 7.57
C TYR A 56 1.41 14.46 9.05
N GLY A 57 0.54 13.99 9.94
CA GLY A 57 0.78 13.99 11.39
C GLY A 57 1.05 15.40 11.93
N GLU A 58 2.12 15.56 12.71
CA GLU A 58 2.51 16.84 13.34
C GLU A 58 2.83 17.96 12.36
N LEU A 59 3.15 17.66 11.10
CA LEU A 59 3.44 18.70 10.10
C LEU A 59 2.21 19.59 9.83
N GLU A 60 1.00 19.01 9.84
CA GLU A 60 -0.24 19.78 9.70
C GLU A 60 -0.43 20.76 10.88
N ASN A 61 -0.18 20.29 12.10
CA ASN A 61 -0.24 21.11 13.31
C ASN A 61 0.77 22.26 13.28
N GLU A 62 2.01 22.00 12.86
CA GLU A 62 3.06 23.01 12.79
C GLU A 62 2.80 24.09 11.72
N LEU A 63 2.14 23.73 10.61
CA LEU A 63 1.75 24.70 9.58
C LEU A 63 0.63 25.63 10.06
N VAL A 64 -0.32 25.14 10.87
CA VAL A 64 -1.38 25.97 11.47
C VAL A 64 -0.83 26.95 12.52
N LYS A 65 0.15 26.53 13.33
CA LYS A 65 0.77 27.40 14.36
C LYS A 65 1.54 28.60 13.81
N ARG A 66 1.99 28.54 12.56
CA ARG A 66 2.76 29.62 11.90
C ARG A 66 1.90 30.71 11.27
N ARG A 67 0.57 30.65 11.43
CA ARG A 67 -0.39 31.63 10.93
C ARG A 67 -0.88 32.53 12.06
#